data_AF-A0A7V4W9J0-F1
#
_entry.id   AF-A0A7V4W9J0-F1
#
_cell.length_a   1.000
_cell.length_b   1.000
_cell.length_c   1.000
_cell.angle_alpha   90.00
_cell.angle_beta   90.00
_cell.angle_gamma   90.00
#
_symmetry.space_group_name_H-M   'P 1'
#
loop_
_entity.id
_entity.type
_entity.pdbx_description
1 polymer ?
#
loop_
_entity_poly.entity_id
_entity_poly.type
_entity_poly.pdbx_seq_one_letter_code
_entity_poly.pdbx_strand_id
1 'polypeptide(L)'
;MILGMAGELITKSGVKPKTPPRRRKPRRSVWRRIVWPLLKSGVLVSALLVVVAVVAVNIVRPLRLLSAESREVRKARQELALLKKENADLERSIAYLKTPRGRAQAARKLGYVKPGEIIIVLPESAQKAVGQR
;
A
#
# COMPACT_ATOMS: atom_id res chain seq x y z
N MET A 1 -122.92 -3.29 -19.13
CA MET A 1 -122.29 -3.17 -20.46
C MET A 1 -121.65 -1.78 -20.49
N ILE A 2 -120.34 -1.53 -20.49
CA ILE A 2 -119.10 -2.21 -20.92
C ILE A 2 -118.00 -1.68 -19.96
N LEU A 3 -117.35 -2.54 -19.15
CA LEU A 3 -116.01 -3.14 -19.33
C LEU A 3 -114.82 -2.15 -19.25
N GLY A 4 -113.90 -2.40 -18.30
CA GLY A 4 -112.61 -1.71 -18.13
C GLY A 4 -112.16 -1.72 -16.65
N MET A 5 -111.88 -2.85 -16.00
CA MET A 5 -110.64 -3.66 -16.06
C MET A 5 -109.36 -2.92 -15.65
N ALA A 6 -108.66 -3.54 -14.68
CA ALA A 6 -107.29 -3.32 -14.21
C ALA A 6 -107.04 -2.02 -13.43
N GLY A 7 -106.44 -2.04 -12.25
CA GLY A 7 -105.57 -3.05 -11.65
C GLY A 7 -104.58 -2.29 -10.78
N GLU A 8 -104.34 -2.79 -9.59
CA GLU A 8 -103.29 -2.33 -8.69
C GLU A 8 -101.99 -2.09 -9.43
N LEU A 9 -101.20 -1.10 -8.98
CA LEU A 9 -99.74 -1.15 -8.84
C LEU A 9 -99.27 0.20 -8.27
N ILE A 10 -99.53 0.44 -6.98
CA ILE A 10 -98.81 1.47 -6.21
C ILE A 10 -97.40 0.91 -5.98
N THR A 11 -96.49 1.18 -6.91
CA THR A 11 -95.08 0.78 -6.81
C THR A 11 -94.23 1.96 -6.35
N LYS A 12 -93.89 1.93 -5.05
CA LYS A 12 -92.60 2.35 -4.46
C LYS A 12 -91.91 3.59 -5.05
N SER A 13 -92.24 4.78 -4.53
CA SER A 13 -91.38 5.96 -4.60
C SER A 13 -90.21 5.84 -3.61
N GLY A 14 -89.19 5.07 -3.99
CA GLY A 14 -87.92 5.00 -3.26
C GLY A 14 -87.06 6.23 -3.53
N VAL A 15 -87.31 7.34 -2.82
CA VAL A 15 -86.40 8.49 -2.81
C VAL A 15 -85.16 8.11 -1.99
N LYS A 16 -84.07 7.73 -2.65
CA LYS A 16 -82.77 7.56 -2.00
C LYS A 16 -82.23 8.95 -1.61
N PRO A 17 -81.88 9.20 -0.33
CA PRO A 17 -81.29 10.48 0.04
C PRO A 17 -79.94 10.65 -0.66
N LYS A 18 -79.76 11.75 -1.39
CA LYS A 18 -78.48 12.15 -1.97
C LYS A 18 -77.53 12.53 -0.83
N THR A 19 -76.77 11.56 -0.31
CA THR A 19 -75.64 11.86 0.57
C THR A 19 -74.57 12.63 -0.21
N PRO A 20 -74.04 13.75 0.33
CA PRO A 20 -73.01 14.52 -0.34
C PRO A 20 -71.74 13.65 -0.53
N PRO A 21 -71.01 13.83 -1.65
CA PRO A 21 -69.78 13.07 -1.88
C PRO A 21 -68.78 13.39 -0.76
N ARG A 22 -68.48 12.38 0.05
CA ARG A 22 -67.51 12.47 1.14
C ARG A 22 -66.14 12.75 0.52
N ARG A 23 -65.68 14.01 0.55
CA ARG A 23 -64.32 14.42 0.15
C ARG A 23 -63.31 13.54 0.88
N ARG A 24 -62.73 12.57 0.18
CA ARG A 24 -61.59 11.79 0.68
C ARG A 24 -60.40 12.74 0.71
N LYS A 25 -60.03 13.21 1.90
CA LYS A 25 -58.79 13.98 2.09
C LYS A 25 -57.63 13.13 1.55
N PRO A 26 -56.72 13.68 0.72
CA PRO A 26 -55.59 12.91 0.23
C PRO A 26 -54.81 12.42 1.45
N ARG A 27 -54.68 11.10 1.55
CA ARG A 27 -53.96 10.41 2.60
C ARG A 27 -52.50 10.83 2.46
N ARG A 28 -52.12 11.93 3.13
CA ARG A 28 -50.75 12.48 3.13
C ARG A 28 -49.82 11.30 3.35
N SER A 29 -49.02 10.98 2.34
CA SER A 29 -48.25 9.74 2.29
C SER A 29 -47.21 9.75 3.41
N VAL A 30 -47.56 9.07 4.51
CA VAL A 30 -46.68 8.84 5.66
C VAL A 30 -45.36 8.21 5.21
N TRP A 31 -45.42 7.42 4.13
CA TRP A 31 -44.27 6.88 3.40
C TRP A 31 -43.24 7.94 3.00
N ARG A 32 -43.64 9.13 2.56
CA ARG A 32 -42.70 10.20 2.19
C ARG A 32 -41.99 10.81 3.40
N ARG A 33 -42.51 10.67 4.62
CA ARG A 33 -41.84 11.16 5.84
C ARG A 33 -40.85 10.14 6.41
N ILE A 34 -41.09 8.84 6.20
CA ILE A 34 -40.25 7.77 6.76
C ILE A 34 -39.18 7.32 5.77
N VAL A 35 -39.53 7.15 4.49
CA VAL A 35 -38.62 6.58 3.48
C VAL A 35 -37.55 7.59 3.03
N TRP A 36 -37.88 8.87 2.97
CA TRP A 36 -36.95 9.93 2.53
C TRP A 36 -35.74 10.16 3.45
N PRO A 37 -35.88 10.22 4.80
CA PRO A 37 -34.72 10.32 5.67
C PRO A 37 -33.86 9.04 5.65
N LEU A 38 -34.47 7.86 5.51
CA LEU A 38 -33.75 6.58 5.40
C LEU A 38 -32.93 6.47 4.11
N LEU A 39 -33.47 6.93 2.97
CA LEU A 39 -32.73 6.97 1.70
C LEU A 39 -31.57 7.97 1.78
N LYS A 40 -31.81 9.15 2.36
CA LYS A 40 -30.77 10.18 2.52
C LYS A 40 -29.68 9.75 3.50
N SER A 41 -30.03 9.06 4.58
CA SER A 41 -29.05 8.52 5.52
C SER A 41 -28.23 7.41 4.88
N GLY A 42 -28.84 6.54 4.06
CA GLY A 42 -28.12 5.52 3.30
C GLY A 42 -27.11 6.13 2.32
N VAL A 43 -27.49 7.19 1.61
CA VAL A 43 -26.60 7.93 0.70
C VAL A 43 -25.48 8.66 1.45
N LEU A 44 -25.77 9.24 2.62
CA LEU A 44 -24.74 9.88 3.45
C LEU A 44 -23.73 8.87 4.00
N VAL A 45 -24.21 7.71 4.46
CA VAL A 45 -23.34 6.64 4.97
C VAL A 45 -22.49 6.05 3.85
N SER A 46 -23.06 5.83 2.66
CA SER A 46 -22.29 5.33 1.51
C SER A 46 -21.26 6.35 1.03
N ALA A 47 -21.61 7.64 0.97
CA ALA A 47 -20.67 8.71 0.65
C ALA A 47 -19.53 8.78 1.67
N LEU A 48 -19.84 8.66 2.97
CA LEU A 48 -18.83 8.63 4.04
C LEU A 48 -17.89 7.44 3.88
N LEU A 49 -18.41 6.24 3.60
CA LEU A 49 -17.59 5.04 3.36
C LEU A 49 -16.66 5.21 2.16
N VAL A 50 -17.14 5.81 1.07
CA VAL A 50 -16.30 6.11 -0.11
C VAL A 50 -15.18 7.08 0.25
N VAL A 51 -15.49 8.14 1.00
CA VAL A 51 -14.47 9.11 1.46
C VAL A 51 -13.42 8.41 2.34
N VAL A 52 -13.85 7.58 3.29
CA VAL A 52 -12.93 6.81 4.16
C VAL A 52 -12.07 5.87 3.33
N ALA A 53 -12.63 5.16 2.34
CA ALA A 53 -11.88 4.27 1.46
C ALA A 53 -10.84 5.04 0.62
N VAL A 54 -11.21 6.19 0.06
CA VAL A 54 -10.30 7.05 -0.71
C VAL A 54 -9.16 7.58 0.16
N VAL A 55 -9.46 8.02 1.39
CA VAL A 55 -8.45 8.46 2.36
C VAL A 55 -7.53 7.31 2.76
N ALA A 56 -8.07 6.14 3.07
CA ALA A 56 -7.29 4.95 3.41
C ALA A 56 -6.33 4.56 2.28
N VAL A 57 -6.78 4.54 1.03
CA VAL A 57 -5.94 4.23 -0.14
C VAL A 57 -4.87 5.30 -0.35
N ASN A 58 -5.19 6.59 -0.15
CA ASN A 58 -4.25 7.69 -0.29
C ASN A 58 -3.20 7.74 0.83
N ILE A 59 -3.48 7.23 2.04
CA ILE A 59 -2.50 7.16 3.13
C ILE A 59 -1.56 5.96 2.98
N VAL A 60 -2.05 4.85 2.40
CA VAL A 60 -1.23 3.62 2.23
C VAL A 60 -0.14 3.79 1.16
N ARG A 61 -0.36 4.62 0.13
CA ARG A 61 0.63 4.88 -0.94
C ARG A 61 1.91 5.62 -0.49
N PRO A 62 1.86 6.76 0.23
CA PRO A 62 3.05 7.51 0.63
C PRO A 62 3.96 6.75 1.63
N LEU A 63 3.41 5.82 2.42
CA LEU A 63 4.21 5.00 3.33
C LEU A 63 5.17 4.04 2.60
N ARG A 64 4.81 3.59 1.39
CA ARG A 64 5.69 2.75 0.57
C ARG A 64 6.82 3.55 -0.08
N LEU A 65 6.58 4.82 -0.42
CA LEU A 65 7.58 5.70 -1.04
C LEU A 65 8.68 6.07 -0.04
N LEU A 66 8.31 6.44 1.21
CA LEU A 66 9.27 6.71 2.28
C LEU A 66 10.16 5.51 2.62
N SER A 67 9.61 4.30 2.53
CA SER A 67 10.35 3.05 2.80
C SER A 67 11.32 2.66 1.68
N ALA A 68 10.97 2.95 0.42
CA ALA A 68 11.83 2.69 -0.72
C ALA A 68 13.00 3.68 -0.77
N GLU A 69 12.71 4.97 -0.59
CA GLU A 69 13.71 6.05 -0.55
C GLU A 69 14.73 5.82 0.58
N SER A 70 14.26 5.38 1.75
CA SER A 70 15.13 5.02 2.88
C SER A 70 16.06 3.86 2.56
N ARG A 71 15.62 2.87 1.76
CA ARG A 71 16.44 1.71 1.39
C ARG A 71 17.52 2.08 0.38
N GLU A 72 17.18 2.88 -0.62
CA GLU A 72 18.14 3.36 -1.62
C GLU A 72 19.19 4.26 -0.99
N VAL A 73 18.78 5.21 -0.15
CA VAL A 73 19.69 6.07 0.62
C VAL A 73 20.58 5.23 1.53
N ARG A 74 20.03 4.21 2.20
CA ARG A 74 20.84 3.31 3.06
C ARG A 74 21.86 2.51 2.26
N LYS A 75 21.49 1.96 1.11
CA LYS A 75 22.41 1.23 0.21
C LYS A 75 23.54 2.14 -0.27
N ALA A 76 23.19 3.32 -0.79
CA ALA A 76 24.17 4.30 -1.27
C ALA A 76 25.15 4.72 -0.15
N ARG A 77 24.64 4.93 1.08
CA ARG A 77 25.51 5.23 2.24
C ARG A 77 26.44 4.09 2.60
N GLN A 78 25.97 2.85 2.53
CA GLN A 78 26.80 1.67 2.80
C GLN A 78 27.89 1.51 1.76
N GLU A 79 27.56 1.64 0.48
CA GLU A 79 28.52 1.58 -0.63
C GLU A 79 29.58 2.68 -0.53
N LEU A 80 29.17 3.91 -0.22
CA LEU A 80 30.08 5.03 0.01
C LEU A 80 31.02 4.76 1.20
N ALA A 81 30.52 4.18 2.28
CA ALA A 81 31.35 3.81 3.43
C ALA A 81 32.37 2.71 3.08
N LEU A 82 31.97 1.70 2.29
CA LEU A 82 32.87 0.65 1.81
C LEU A 82 33.96 1.23 0.91
N LEU A 83 33.59 2.03 -0.10
CA LEU A 83 34.53 2.66 -1.02
C LEU A 83 35.53 3.59 -0.29
N LYS A 84 35.07 4.34 0.72
CA LYS A 84 35.97 5.15 1.55
C LYS A 84 36.97 4.31 2.34
N LYS A 85 36.52 3.18 2.88
CA LYS A 85 37.40 2.25 3.59
C LYS A 85 38.44 1.65 2.65
N GLU A 86 38.01 1.17 1.48
CA GLU A 86 38.90 0.62 0.46
C GLU A 86 39.93 1.65 -0.01
N ASN A 87 39.51 2.89 -0.29
CA ASN A 87 40.43 3.96 -0.64
C ASN A 87 41.45 4.22 0.47
N ALA A 88 41.02 4.30 1.74
CA ALA A 88 41.95 4.49 2.85
C ALA A 88 42.95 3.33 3.00
N ASP A 89 42.52 2.10 2.77
CA ASP A 89 43.39 0.91 2.83
C ASP A 89 44.38 0.87 1.65
N LEU A 90 43.93 1.27 0.46
CA LEU A 90 44.78 1.41 -0.73
C LEU A 90 45.81 2.54 -0.55
N GLU A 91 45.40 3.69 -0.01
CA GLU A 91 46.31 4.81 0.29
C GLU A 91 47.40 4.39 1.28
N ARG A 92 47.05 3.66 2.34
CA ARG A 92 48.03 3.09 3.28
C ARG A 92 48.99 2.12 2.58
N SER A 93 48.46 1.29 1.69
CA SER A 93 49.27 0.34 0.92
C SER A 93 50.25 1.05 -0.01
N ILE A 94 49.79 2.09 -0.72
CA ILE A 94 50.64 2.93 -1.57
C ILE A 94 51.71 3.64 -0.73
N ALA A 95 51.33 4.22 0.41
CA ALA A 95 52.26 4.88 1.31
C ALA A 95 53.33 3.89 1.82
N TYR A 96 52.92 2.69 2.22
CA TYR A 96 53.84 1.62 2.62
C TYR A 96 54.79 1.21 1.49
N LEU A 97 54.28 1.00 0.29
CA LEU A 97 55.07 0.60 -0.88
C LEU A 97 56.07 1.68 -1.32
N LYS A 98 55.85 2.96 -0.98
CA LYS A 98 56.83 4.03 -1.21
C LYS A 98 58.04 3.94 -0.26
N THR A 99 57.88 3.34 0.92
CA THR A 99 58.98 3.17 1.88
C THR A 99 60.06 2.21 1.36
N PRO A 100 61.33 2.32 1.81
CA PRO A 100 62.38 1.37 1.43
C PRO A 100 62.06 -0.08 1.81
N ARG A 101 61.41 -0.28 2.96
CA ARG A 101 60.97 -1.60 3.44
C ARG A 101 59.88 -2.16 2.55
N GLY A 102 58.86 -1.36 2.20
CA GLY A 102 57.79 -1.78 1.32
C GLY A 102 58.28 -2.14 -0.08
N ARG A 103 59.20 -1.33 -0.65
CA ARG A 103 59.86 -1.66 -1.93
C ARG A 103 60.65 -2.96 -1.87
N ALA A 104 61.43 -3.18 -0.81
CA ALA A 104 62.18 -4.43 -0.64
C ALA A 104 61.24 -5.63 -0.50
N GLN A 105 60.13 -5.49 0.23
CA GLN A 105 59.15 -6.57 0.36
C GLN A 105 58.45 -6.87 -0.97
N ALA A 106 58.06 -5.85 -1.73
CA ALA A 106 57.48 -6.02 -3.06
C ALA A 106 58.47 -6.67 -4.03
N ALA A 107 59.74 -6.25 -4.02
CA ALA A 107 60.80 -6.84 -4.84
C ALA A 107 61.02 -8.33 -4.49
N ARG A 108 61.02 -8.68 -3.20
CA ARG A 108 61.13 -10.09 -2.76
C ARG A 108 59.95 -10.95 -3.19
N LYS A 109 58.72 -10.41 -3.19
CA LYS A 109 57.54 -11.10 -3.73
C LYS A 109 57.66 -11.38 -5.24
N LEU A 110 58.39 -10.54 -5.96
CA LEU A 110 58.70 -10.70 -7.38
C LEU A 110 59.95 -11.58 -7.62
N GLY A 111 60.57 -12.13 -6.56
CA GLY A 111 61.74 -13.00 -6.67
C GLY A 111 63.09 -12.26 -6.72
N TYR A 112 63.11 -10.95 -6.56
CA TYR A 112 64.37 -10.19 -6.48
C TYR A 112 64.94 -10.24 -5.06
N VAL A 113 66.24 -10.52 -4.97
CA VAL A 113 67.02 -10.52 -3.72
C VAL A 113 68.26 -9.65 -3.83
N LYS A 114 68.76 -9.19 -2.68
CA LYS A 114 70.04 -8.50 -2.63
C LYS A 114 71.19 -9.49 -2.83
N PRO A 115 72.36 -9.03 -3.33
CA PRO A 115 73.55 -9.85 -3.37
C PRO A 115 73.86 -10.44 -1.98
N GLY A 116 73.94 -11.76 -1.88
CA GLY A 116 74.18 -12.50 -0.63
C GLY A 116 72.93 -12.97 0.13
N GLU A 117 71.71 -12.64 -0.32
CA GLU A 117 70.46 -13.22 0.23
C GLU A 117 70.01 -14.44 -0.61
N ILE A 118 69.54 -15.52 0.04
CA ILE A 118 68.99 -16.72 -0.61
C ILE A 118 67.48 -16.78 -0.35
N ILE A 119 66.66 -16.93 -1.39
CA ILE A 119 65.22 -17.19 -1.25
C ILE A 119 65.01 -18.67 -0.98
N ILE A 120 64.35 -19.00 0.14
CA ILE A 120 63.88 -20.35 0.42
C ILE A 120 62.37 -20.38 0.19
N VAL A 121 61.92 -21.15 -0.80
CA VAL A 121 60.49 -21.39 -1.07
C VAL A 121 60.13 -22.75 -0.46
N LEU A 122 59.22 -22.74 0.52
CA LEU A 122 58.75 -23.97 1.15
C LEU A 122 57.68 -24.66 0.28
N PRO A 123 57.78 -25.97 0.02
CA PRO A 123 56.73 -26.71 -0.67
C PRO A 123 55.44 -26.74 0.16
N GLU A 124 54.29 -26.83 -0.51
CA GLU A 124 52.96 -26.73 0.13
C GLU A 124 52.74 -27.79 1.23
N SER A 125 53.33 -28.98 1.09
CA SER A 125 53.32 -30.06 2.09
C SER A 125 53.99 -29.67 3.40
N ALA A 126 55.05 -28.87 3.35
CA ALA A 126 55.75 -28.36 4.54
C ALA A 126 54.96 -27.23 5.24
N GLN A 127 54.18 -26.45 4.48
CA GLN A 127 53.40 -25.34 5.04
C GLN A 127 52.20 -25.83 5.86
N LYS A 128 51.51 -26.89 5.40
CA LYS A 128 50.38 -27.50 6.12
C LYS A 128 50.79 -28.08 7.48
N ALA A 129 52.03 -28.56 7.63
CA ALA A 129 52.55 -29.11 8.88
C ALA A 129 52.86 -28.04 9.94
N VAL A 130 53.11 -26.79 9.54
CA VAL A 130 53.47 -25.68 10.46
C VAL A 130 52.22 -24.94 10.95
N GLY A 131 51.17 -24.84 10.14
CA GLY A 131 49.93 -24.14 10.49
C GLY A 131 48.95 -24.92 11.39
N GLN A 132 49.26 -26.15 11.78
CA GLN A 132 48.41 -27.01 12.63
C GLN A 132 48.90 -27.10 14.10
N ARG A 133 49.69 -26.12 14.56
CA ARG A 133 50.11 -26.03 15.98
C ARG A 133 49.44 -24.86 16.69
#